data_AF-A0A7V2PLB9-F1
#
_entry.id   AF-A0A7V2PLB9-F1
#
_cell.length_a   1.000
_cell.length_b   1.000
_cell.length_c   1.000
_cell.angle_alpha   90.00
_cell.angle_beta   90.00
_cell.angle_gamma   90.00
#
_symmetry.space_group_name_H-M   'P 1'
#
loop_
_entity.id
_entity.type
_entity.pdbx_description
1 polymer ?
#
loop_
_entity_poly.entity_id
_entity_poly.type
_entity_poly.pdbx_seq_one_letter_code
_entity_poly.pdbx_strand_id
1 'polypeptide(L)' 'GDLVFKTVIPRNIRLGEAPSYGEPISTYAPNSAGAHAYHQLAQEILERNGAAIPQRVPS' A
#
# COMPACT_ATOMS: atom_id res chain seq x y z
N GLY A 1 18.23 6.90 -13.36
CA GLY A 1 18.28 6.48 -11.95
C GLY A 1 16.90 6.09 -11.49
N ASP A 2 16.22 5.24 -12.25
CA ASP A 2 14.75 5.16 -12.27
C ASP A 2 14.21 3.82 -11.77
N LEU A 3 15.11 2.97 -11.27
CA LEU A 3 14.80 1.64 -10.73
C LEU A 3 14.18 1.69 -9.33
N VAL A 4 14.11 2.87 -8.70
CA VAL A 4 13.58 3.05 -7.34
C VAL A 4 12.25 3.78 -7.38
N PHE A 5 11.33 3.38 -6.50
CA PHE A 5 10.07 4.08 -6.23
C PHE A 5 10.32 5.36 -5.43
N LYS A 6 9.45 6.34 -5.60
CA LYS A 6 9.46 7.59 -4.82
C LYS A 6 8.79 7.39 -3.47
N THR A 7 7.78 6.52 -3.39
CA THR A 7 7.12 6.21 -2.14
C THR A 7 8.05 5.43 -1.20
N VAL A 8 8.25 5.97 0.00
CA VAL A 8 9.04 5.31 1.06
C VAL A 8 8.10 4.64 2.05
N ILE A 9 8.35 3.37 2.36
CA ILE A 9 7.64 2.64 3.42
C ILE A 9 8.37 2.90 4.76
N PRO A 10 7.77 3.62 5.72
CA PRO A 10 8.41 3.89 7.00
C PRO A 10 8.39 2.65 7.89
N ARG A 11 9.30 2.59 8.88
CA ARG A 11 9.12 1.63 9.99
C ARG A 11 7.80 1.95 10.71
N ASN A 12 6.95 0.95 10.83
CA ASN A 12 5.64 1.10 11.44
C ASN A 12 5.27 -0.16 12.24
N ILE A 13 4.90 0.00 13.51
CA ILE A 13 4.57 -1.11 14.41
C ILE A 13 3.34 -1.87 13.90
N ARG A 14 2.27 -1.15 13.52
CA ARG A 14 1.03 -1.77 13.03
C ARG A 14 1.23 -2.57 11.75
N LEU A 15 2.12 -2.10 10.87
CA LEU A 15 2.52 -2.85 9.67
C LEU A 15 3.23 -4.17 10.03
N GLY A 16 4.02 -4.19 11.10
CA GLY A 16 4.67 -5.40 11.61
C GLY A 16 3.73 -6.34 12.36
N GLU A 17 2.68 -5.82 13.00
CA GLU A 17 1.66 -6.59 13.70
C GLU A 17 0.66 -7.26 12.75
N ALA A 18 0.29 -6.59 11.65
CA ALA A 18 -0.70 -7.05 10.69
C ALA A 18 -0.57 -8.55 10.28
N PRO A 19 0.63 -9.08 9.96
CA PRO A 19 0.82 -10.52 9.69
C PRO A 19 0.39 -11.45 10.83
N SER A 20 0.62 -11.07 12.09
CA SER A 20 0.24 -11.86 13.26
C SER A 20 -1.28 -11.93 13.44
N TYR A 21 -2.00 -10.91 12.98
CA TYR A 21 -3.46 -10.88 12.99
C TYR A 21 -4.08 -11.51 11.74
N GLY A 22 -3.26 -11.92 10.76
CA GLY A 22 -3.74 -12.55 9.52
C GLY A 22 -4.49 -11.58 8.59
N GLU A 23 -4.35 -10.27 8.80
CA GLU A 23 -5.03 -9.23 8.03
C GLU A 23 -4.03 -8.37 7.26
N PRO A 24 -4.33 -7.94 6.02
CA PRO A 24 -3.53 -6.93 5.32
C PRO A 24 -3.52 -5.60 6.07
N ILE A 25 -2.44 -4.82 5.93
CA ILE A 25 -2.32 -3.51 6.60
C ILE A 25 -3.44 -2.52 6.22
N SER A 26 -4.00 -2.64 5.01
CA SER A 26 -5.14 -1.86 4.53
C SER A 26 -6.43 -2.12 5.33
N THR A 27 -6.58 -3.31 5.91
CA THR A 27 -7.76 -3.70 6.69
C THR A 27 -7.47 -3.61 8.19
N TYR A 28 -6.31 -4.10 8.63
CA TYR A 28 -5.90 -4.10 10.04
C TYR A 28 -5.77 -2.69 10.63
N ALA A 29 -5.10 -1.78 9.90
CA ALA A 29 -4.88 -0.42 10.36
C ALA A 29 -4.89 0.59 9.18
N PRO A 30 -6.06 0.83 8.56
CA PRO A 30 -6.20 1.64 7.34
C PRO A 30 -5.65 3.07 7.48
N ASN A 31 -5.75 3.64 8.68
CA ASN A 31 -5.30 5.01 8.98
C ASN A 31 -3.84 5.08 9.46
N SER A 32 -3.08 3.98 9.40
CA SER A 32 -1.68 3.94 9.80
C SER A 32 -0.75 4.52 8.73
N ALA A 33 0.42 5.01 9.15
CA ALA A 33 1.44 5.47 8.21
C ALA A 33 1.89 4.36 7.23
N GLY A 34 1.92 3.10 7.69
CA GLY A 34 2.21 1.95 6.83
C GLY A 34 1.14 1.73 5.76
N ALA A 35 -0.15 1.78 6.14
CA ALA A 35 -1.25 1.65 5.19
C ALA A 35 -1.25 2.76 4.13
N HIS A 36 -1.07 4.02 4.56
CA HIS A 36 -0.99 5.15 3.63
C HIS A 36 0.20 5.06 2.68
N ALA A 37 1.36 4.58 3.16
CA ALA A 37 2.54 4.39 2.32
C ALA A 37 2.33 3.27 1.30
N TYR A 38 1.72 2.14 1.68
CA TYR A 38 1.38 1.08 0.72
C TYR A 38 0.33 1.52 -0.31
N HIS A 39 -0.64 2.35 0.08
CA HIS A 39 -1.60 2.92 -0.86
C HIS A 39 -0.91 3.80 -1.91
N GLN A 40 -0.03 4.70 -1.49
CA GLN A 40 0.74 5.55 -2.40
C GLN A 40 1.64 4.72 -3.32
N LEU A 41 2.30 3.69 -2.79
CA LEU A 41 3.14 2.80 -3.59
C LEU A 41 2.32 2.05 -4.64
N ALA A 42 1.13 1.58 -4.29
CA ALA A 42 0.22 0.94 -5.25
C ALA A 42 -0.17 1.90 -6.38
N GLN A 43 -0.45 3.17 -6.07
CA GLN A 43 -0.71 4.19 -7.08
C GLN A 43 0.51 4.41 -7.98
N GLU A 44 1.71 4.53 -7.40
CA GLU A 44 2.94 4.72 -8.17
C GLU A 44 3.24 3.52 -9.10
N ILE A 45 3.01 2.29 -8.65
CA ILE A 45 3.17 1.08 -9.48
C ILE A 45 2.21 1.13 -10.68
N LEU A 46 0.95 1.47 -10.43
CA LEU A 46 -0.08 1.54 -11.47
C LEU A 46 0.21 2.63 -12.50
N GLU A 47 0.63 3.81 -12.04
CA GLU A 47 1.07 4.92 -12.90
C GLU A 47 2.27 4.52 -13.76
N ARG A 48 3.28 3.85 -13.19
CA ARG A 48 4.47 3.41 -13.94
C ARG A 48 4.18 2.30 -14.94
N ASN A 49 3.22 1.42 -14.63
CA ASN A 49 2.87 0.27 -15.46
C ASN A 49 1.76 0.59 -16.49
N GLY A 50 1.23 1.83 -16.52
CA GLY A 50 0.12 2.21 -17.40
C GLY A 50 -1.20 1.51 -17.08
N ALA A 51 -1.35 0.94 -15.89
CA ALA A 51 -2.53 0.22 -15.47
C ALA A 51 -3.46 1.16 -14.69
N ALA A 52 -4.71 1.29 -15.11
CA ALA A 52 -5.73 1.97 -14.30
C ALA A 52 -6.06 1.11 -13.08
N ILE A 53 -6.22 1.73 -11.90
CA ILE A 53 -6.73 1.05 -10.71
C ILE A 53 -8.12 0.50 -11.07
N PRO A 54 -8.37 -0.82 -11.08
CA PRO A 54 -9.72 -1.33 -11.30
C PRO A 54 -10.58 -0.84 -10.14
N GLN A 55 -11.37 0.20 -10.41
CA GLN A 55 -12.38 0.71 -9.50
C GLN A 55 -13.34 -0.45 -9.26
N ARG A 56 -13.37 -0.90 -8.00
CA ARG A 56 -14.26 -1.89 -7.39
C ARG A 56 -15.37 -2.37 -8.33
N VAL A 57 -15.32 -3.63 -8.74
CA VAL A 57 -16.48 -4.31 -9.33
C VAL A 57 -17.68 -4.07 -8.40
N PRO A 58 -18.74 -3.38 -8.87
CA PRO A 58 -19.97 -3.33 -8.10
C PRO A 58 -20.52 -4.75 -8.01
N SER A 59 -20.97 -5.11 -6.81
CA SER A 59 -21.66 -6.37 -6.52
C SER A 59 -22.82 -6.62 -7.47
#